data_AF-A0A1D8QX70-F1
#
_entry.id   AF-A0A1D8QX70-F1
#
_cell.length_a   1.000
_cell.length_b   1.000
_cell.length_c   1.000
_cell.angle_alpha   90.00
_cell.angle_beta   90.00
_cell.angle_gamma   90.00
#
_symmetry.space_group_name_H-M   'P 1'
#
loop_
_entity.id
_entity.type
_entity.pdbx_description
1 polymer ?
#
loop_
_entity_poly.entity_id
_entity_poly.type
_entity_poly.pdbx_seq_one_letter_code
_entity_poly.pdbx_strand_id
1 'polypeptide(L)'
;MSISLNDAVELVTLEADLLDDGQFTEWLKLYTQSGFYIIPIDPDADDYADTLNYAYDDAEMRQKRVERLIGGRAISAAPPAQTIRLLSRYRLLESDDQRCVLRCAQLLTELRQGRERSYAANVIFTLVKEEDSLKIDQKVIKILGSTESLTAVSYIL
;
A
#
# COMPACT_ATOMS: atom_id res chain seq x y z
N MET A 1 2.05 23.25 -13.94
CA MET A 1 2.99 22.19 -14.38
C MET A 1 2.43 20.88 -13.88
N SER A 2 2.40 19.83 -14.70
CA SER A 2 1.88 18.53 -14.26
C SER A 2 2.82 17.86 -13.28
N ILE A 3 2.28 16.98 -12.43
CA ILE A 3 3.05 16.16 -11.49
C ILE A 3 3.99 15.25 -12.29
N SER A 4 5.28 15.30 -11.98
CA SER A 4 6.27 14.52 -12.73
C SER A 4 6.35 13.07 -12.24
N LEU A 5 6.94 12.20 -13.06
CA LEU A 5 7.22 10.83 -12.65
C LEU A 5 8.15 10.80 -11.43
N ASN A 6 9.11 11.72 -11.35
CA ASN A 6 10.07 11.76 -10.25
C ASN A 6 9.39 12.09 -8.92
N ASP A 7 8.50 13.10 -8.90
CA ASP A 7 7.75 13.48 -7.69
C ASP A 7 6.88 12.31 -7.19
N ALA A 8 6.22 11.62 -8.12
CA ALA A 8 5.39 10.47 -7.80
C ALA A 8 6.21 9.28 -7.28
N VAL A 9 7.36 9.00 -7.89
CA VAL A 9 8.30 7.93 -7.48
C VAL A 9 8.89 8.21 -6.12
N GLU A 10 9.25 9.46 -5.83
CA GLU A 10 9.80 9.88 -4.53
C GLU A 10 8.81 9.57 -3.39
N LEU A 11 7.53 9.97 -3.55
CA LEU A 11 6.50 9.69 -2.55
C LEU A 11 6.29 8.18 -2.32
N VAL A 12 6.13 7.37 -3.38
CA VAL A 12 5.85 5.93 -3.20
C VAL A 12 7.07 5.14 -2.74
N THR A 13 8.29 5.63 -3.00
CA THR A 13 9.52 5.04 -2.45
C THR A 13 9.66 5.36 -0.97
N LEU A 14 9.37 6.61 -0.56
CA LEU A 14 9.28 6.98 0.85
C LEU A 14 8.21 6.13 1.57
N GLU A 15 7.06 5.92 0.95
CA GLU A 15 5.99 5.07 1.50
C GLU A 15 6.49 3.66 1.80
N ALA A 16 7.20 3.03 0.87
CA ALA A 16 7.75 1.69 1.05
C ALA A 16 8.81 1.63 2.17
N ASP A 17 9.69 2.63 2.24
CA ASP A 17 10.75 2.73 3.25
C ASP A 17 10.16 2.88 4.67
N LEU A 18 9.19 3.79 4.84
CA LEU A 18 8.49 3.97 6.13
C LEU A 18 7.80 2.68 6.59
N LEU A 19 7.23 1.91 5.66
CA LEU A 19 6.58 0.64 6.01
C LEU A 19 7.57 -0.46 6.40
N ASP A 20 8.73 -0.54 5.74
CA ASP A 20 9.77 -1.54 6.07
C ASP A 20 10.49 -1.19 7.38
N ASP A 21 10.63 0.10 7.70
CA ASP A 21 11.22 0.58 8.96
C ASP A 21 10.20 0.64 10.12
N GLY A 22 8.93 0.28 9.87
CA GLY A 22 7.89 0.24 10.90
C GLY A 22 7.40 1.62 11.36
N GLN A 23 7.66 2.68 10.58
CA GLN A 23 7.21 4.05 10.83
C GLN A 23 5.75 4.26 10.42
N PHE A 24 4.84 3.43 10.94
CA PHE A 24 3.44 3.37 10.53
C PHE A 24 2.64 4.66 10.79
N THR A 25 3.01 5.43 11.83
CA THR A 25 2.38 6.72 12.12
C THR A 25 2.71 7.77 11.06
N GLU A 26 3.95 7.77 10.54
CA GLU A 26 4.34 8.66 9.44
C GLU A 26 3.71 8.21 8.12
N TRP A 27 3.61 6.90 7.90
CA TRP A 27 2.89 6.34 6.76
C TRP A 27 1.43 6.82 6.68
N LEU A 28 0.71 6.88 7.81
CA LEU A 28 -0.67 7.40 7.84
C LEU A 28 -0.76 8.84 7.33
N LYS A 29 0.26 9.66 7.62
CA LYS A 29 0.31 11.07 7.18
C LYS A 29 0.52 11.22 5.68
N LEU A 30 0.95 10.18 4.97
CA LEU A 30 1.14 10.23 3.51
C LEU A 30 -0.20 10.24 2.75
N TYR A 31 -1.29 9.89 3.39
CA TYR A 31 -2.59 9.81 2.74
C TYR A 31 -3.42 11.07 2.92
N THR A 32 -4.35 11.28 1.99
CA THR A 32 -5.48 12.18 2.18
C THR A 32 -6.43 11.63 3.25
N GLN A 33 -7.26 12.50 3.82
CA GLN A 33 -8.27 12.12 4.80
C GLN A 33 -9.36 11.21 4.19
N SER A 34 -9.70 11.41 2.91
CA SER A 34 -10.66 10.60 2.15
C SER A 34 -10.04 9.36 1.52
N GLY A 35 -8.73 9.16 1.63
CA GLY A 35 -8.03 8.18 0.81
C GLY A 35 -8.29 6.74 1.20
N PHE A 36 -8.16 5.83 0.23
CA PHE A 36 -8.45 4.40 0.39
C PHE A 36 -7.22 3.52 0.18
N TYR A 37 -7.10 2.50 1.03
CA TYR A 37 -6.15 1.40 0.88
C TYR A 37 -6.90 0.12 0.51
N ILE A 38 -6.60 -0.42 -0.66
CA ILE A 38 -7.42 -1.46 -1.30
C ILE A 38 -6.55 -2.64 -1.73
N ILE A 39 -6.98 -3.84 -1.36
CA ILE A 39 -6.43 -5.11 -1.84
C ILE A 39 -7.62 -5.93 -2.38
N PRO A 40 -7.90 -5.92 -3.69
CA PRO A 40 -9.00 -6.66 -4.25
C PRO A 40 -8.70 -8.17 -4.30
N ILE A 41 -9.75 -8.99 -4.23
CA ILE A 41 -9.64 -10.42 -4.52
C ILE A 41 -9.61 -10.64 -6.03
N ASP A 42 -10.54 -10.00 -6.74
CA ASP A 42 -10.61 -10.01 -8.19
C ASP A 42 -9.57 -9.02 -8.76
N PRO A 43 -8.52 -9.48 -9.46
CA PRO A 43 -7.51 -8.60 -10.04
C PRO A 43 -8.08 -7.73 -11.17
N ASP A 44 -9.21 -8.10 -11.76
CA ASP A 44 -9.84 -7.38 -12.86
C ASP A 44 -10.95 -6.42 -12.41
N ALA A 45 -11.26 -6.38 -11.11
CA ALA A 45 -12.22 -5.43 -10.56
C ALA A 45 -11.85 -3.97 -10.86
N ASP A 46 -12.89 -3.19 -11.16
CA ASP A 46 -12.90 -1.76 -11.41
C ASP A 46 -13.79 -0.97 -10.43
N ASP A 47 -14.87 -1.58 -9.94
CA ASP A 47 -15.65 -1.11 -8.79
C ASP A 47 -15.29 -1.88 -7.50
N TYR A 48 -14.38 -1.30 -6.73
CA TYR A 48 -13.94 -1.90 -5.47
C TYR A 48 -14.96 -1.75 -4.33
N ALA A 49 -15.92 -0.83 -4.43
CA ALA A 49 -16.90 -0.61 -3.36
C ALA A 49 -18.00 -1.68 -3.38
N ASP A 50 -18.33 -2.21 -4.56
CA ASP A 50 -19.34 -3.26 -4.76
C ASP A 50 -18.72 -4.67 -4.96
N THR A 51 -17.41 -4.80 -4.75
CA THR A 51 -16.69 -6.08 -4.90
C THR A 51 -16.07 -6.54 -3.58
N LEU A 52 -15.89 -7.84 -3.42
CA LEU A 52 -15.22 -8.41 -2.25
C LEU A 52 -13.70 -8.11 -2.30
N ASN A 53 -13.18 -7.54 -1.21
CA ASN A 53 -11.78 -7.19 -1.06
C ASN A 53 -11.15 -7.87 0.17
N TYR A 54 -9.85 -8.14 0.13
CA TYR A 54 -9.06 -8.47 1.33
C TYR A 54 -8.91 -7.26 2.26
N ALA A 55 -8.82 -6.06 1.67
CA ALA A 55 -8.83 -4.79 2.39
C ALA A 55 -9.54 -3.74 1.55
N TYR A 56 -10.38 -2.95 2.19
CA TYR A 56 -11.02 -1.76 1.64
C TYR A 56 -11.09 -0.75 2.78
N ASP A 57 -9.94 -0.19 3.12
CA ASP A 57 -9.73 0.55 4.35
C ASP A 57 -9.80 2.06 4.08
N ASP A 58 -10.76 2.72 4.75
CA ASP A 58 -10.79 4.18 4.90
C ASP A 58 -9.77 4.66 5.95
N ALA A 59 -9.76 5.96 6.28
CA ALA A 59 -8.84 6.53 7.26
C ALA A 59 -8.96 5.89 8.67
N GLU A 60 -10.18 5.60 9.13
CA GLU A 60 -10.41 5.02 10.46
C GLU A 60 -9.93 3.56 10.49
N MET A 61 -10.19 2.80 9.43
CA MET A 61 -9.73 1.42 9.29
C MET A 61 -8.20 1.34 9.19
N ARG A 62 -7.56 2.24 8.43
CA ARG A 62 -6.10 2.36 8.36
C ARG A 62 -5.50 2.66 9.72
N GLN A 63 -6.08 3.59 10.49
CA GLN A 63 -5.67 3.89 11.86
C GLN A 63 -5.74 2.65 12.76
N LYS A 64 -6.85 1.92 12.75
CA LYS A 64 -7.03 0.66 13.52
C LYS A 64 -6.01 -0.41 13.13
N ARG A 65 -5.63 -0.49 11.85
CA ARG A 65 -4.57 -1.40 11.37
C ARG A 65 -3.22 -1.05 11.99
N VAL A 66 -2.85 0.24 11.97
CA VAL A 66 -1.61 0.72 12.58
C VAL A 66 -1.58 0.48 14.09
N GLU A 67 -2.69 0.74 14.79
CA GLU A 67 -2.80 0.45 16.23
C GLU A 67 -2.58 -1.04 16.55
N ARG A 68 -3.05 -1.95 15.69
CA ARG A 68 -2.81 -3.40 15.86
C ARG A 68 -1.34 -3.77 15.63
N LEU A 69 -0.68 -3.13 14.66
CA LEU A 69 0.73 -3.37 14.34
C LEU A 69 1.65 -2.88 15.47
N ILE A 70 1.42 -1.67 15.99
CA ILE A 70 2.21 -1.08 17.08
C ILE A 70 1.88 -1.74 18.42
N GLY A 71 0.60 -2.05 18.66
CA GLY A 71 0.10 -2.43 19.98
C GLY A 71 0.59 -3.76 20.53
N GLY A 72 1.24 -4.61 19.72
CA GLY A 72 1.88 -5.86 20.19
C GLY A 72 0.97 -6.87 20.89
N ARG A 73 -0.35 -6.66 20.89
CA ARG A 73 -1.33 -7.41 21.70
C ARG A 73 -1.76 -8.75 21.10
N ALA A 74 -1.32 -9.07 19.89
CA ALA A 74 -1.56 -10.37 19.28
C ALA A 74 -0.37 -11.31 19.58
N ILE A 75 -0.49 -12.13 20.62
CA ILE A 75 0.52 -13.14 20.99
C ILE A 75 0.83 -14.09 19.81
N SER A 76 -0.14 -14.35 18.94
CA SER A 76 0.03 -15.13 17.70
C SER A 76 0.81 -14.40 16.58
N ALA A 77 1.01 -13.09 16.72
CA ALA A 77 1.74 -12.23 15.77
C ALA A 77 3.15 -11.84 16.25
N ALA A 78 3.61 -12.38 17.37
CA ALA A 78 4.98 -12.20 17.84
C ALA A 78 5.92 -13.32 17.32
N PRO A 79 7.14 -13.01 16.84
CA PRO A 79 7.65 -11.66 16.55
C PRO A 79 6.97 -11.04 15.31
N PRO A 80 6.92 -9.70 15.20
CA PRO A 80 6.44 -9.01 13.99
C PRO A 80 7.15 -9.54 12.74
N ALA A 81 6.41 -9.66 11.64
CA ALA A 81 7.03 -9.97 10.36
C ALA A 81 8.01 -8.86 9.99
N GLN A 82 9.24 -9.23 9.62
CA GLN A 82 10.16 -8.31 8.96
C GLN A 82 9.82 -8.29 7.48
N THR A 83 9.80 -7.12 6.86
CA THR A 83 9.51 -6.99 5.44
C THR A 83 10.65 -6.29 4.72
N ILE A 84 10.80 -6.62 3.43
CA ILE A 84 11.55 -5.84 2.46
C ILE A 84 10.68 -5.72 1.21
N ARG A 85 10.46 -4.48 0.75
CA ARG A 85 9.64 -4.16 -0.43
C ARG A 85 10.51 -3.57 -1.53
N LEU A 86 10.44 -4.19 -2.71
CA LEU A 86 11.06 -3.70 -3.93
C LEU A 86 9.97 -3.14 -4.84
N LEU A 87 10.10 -1.87 -5.21
CA LEU A 87 9.26 -1.23 -6.21
C LEU A 87 10.04 -1.02 -7.51
N SER A 88 9.40 -1.30 -8.65
CA SER A 88 10.02 -1.16 -9.98
C SER A 88 8.97 -0.91 -11.06
N ARG A 89 9.39 -0.76 -12.32
CA ARG A 89 8.50 -0.60 -13.50
C ARG A 89 7.46 0.51 -13.29
N TYR A 90 7.94 1.68 -12.87
CA TYR A 90 7.12 2.86 -12.69
C TYR A 90 6.61 3.38 -14.03
N ARG A 91 5.32 3.68 -14.09
CA ARG A 91 4.67 4.29 -15.25
C ARG A 91 3.56 5.22 -14.81
N LEU A 92 3.63 6.47 -15.23
CA LEU A 92 2.48 7.38 -15.17
C LEU A 92 1.46 6.93 -16.21
N LEU A 93 0.24 6.65 -15.76
CA LEU A 93 -0.91 6.36 -16.61
C LEU A 93 -1.63 7.65 -16.98
N GLU A 94 -1.75 8.56 -16.01
CA GLU A 94 -2.42 9.86 -16.12
C GLU A 94 -1.65 10.87 -15.26
N SER A 95 -1.60 12.14 -15.66
CA SER A 95 -1.02 13.22 -14.86
C SER A 95 -1.49 14.60 -15.32
N ASP A 96 -1.91 15.42 -14.37
CA ASP A 96 -2.15 16.86 -14.49
C ASP A 96 -1.45 17.61 -13.34
N ASP A 97 -1.78 18.87 -13.10
CA ASP A 97 -1.14 19.72 -12.08
C ASP A 97 -1.62 19.46 -10.64
N GLN A 98 -2.71 18.72 -10.45
CA GLN A 98 -3.32 18.41 -9.15
C GLN A 98 -3.37 16.91 -8.84
N ARG A 99 -3.34 16.04 -9.85
CA ARG A 99 -3.50 14.59 -9.71
C ARG A 99 -2.64 13.82 -10.69
N CYS A 100 -2.14 12.66 -10.27
CA CYS A 100 -1.60 11.67 -11.18
C CYS A 100 -1.98 10.24 -10.78
N VAL A 101 -1.91 9.33 -11.75
CA VAL A 101 -2.09 7.89 -11.54
C VAL A 101 -0.79 7.19 -11.89
N LEU A 102 -0.13 6.63 -10.88
CA LEU A 102 1.13 5.90 -11.01
C LEU A 102 0.88 4.40 -10.89
N ARG A 103 1.44 3.61 -11.81
CA ARG A 103 1.53 2.15 -11.66
C ARG A 103 2.98 1.73 -11.44
N CYS A 104 3.21 0.80 -10.53
CA CYS A 104 4.48 0.11 -10.36
C CYS A 104 4.28 -1.40 -10.15
N ALA A 105 5.37 -2.16 -10.29
CA ALA A 105 5.49 -3.51 -9.79
C ALA A 105 6.00 -3.49 -8.36
N GLN A 106 5.46 -4.36 -7.51
CA GLN A 106 5.97 -4.62 -6.17
C GLN A 106 6.37 -6.09 -6.04
N LEU A 107 7.50 -6.33 -5.36
CA LEU A 107 7.83 -7.60 -4.74
C LEU A 107 8.08 -7.34 -3.25
N LEU A 108 7.15 -7.79 -2.41
CA LEU A 108 7.29 -7.74 -0.95
C LEU A 108 7.69 -9.11 -0.45
N THR A 109 8.81 -9.21 0.25
CA THR A 109 9.20 -10.43 0.97
C THR A 109 9.01 -10.21 2.46
N GLU A 110 8.24 -11.09 3.11
CA GLU A 110 8.17 -11.18 4.57
C GLU A 110 9.10 -12.29 5.07
N LEU A 111 9.71 -12.08 6.24
CA LEU A 111 10.32 -13.12 7.05
C LEU A 111 9.56 -13.22 8.38
N ARG A 112 8.94 -14.37 8.61
CA ARG A 112 8.22 -14.64 9.85
C ARG A 112 8.47 -16.06 10.34
N GLN A 113 8.87 -16.21 11.60
CA GLN A 113 9.18 -17.50 12.23
C GLN A 113 10.15 -18.37 11.38
N GLY A 114 11.15 -17.75 10.77
CA GLY A 114 12.15 -18.43 9.92
C GLY A 114 11.64 -18.87 8.55
N ARG A 115 10.45 -18.44 8.14
CA ARG A 115 9.89 -18.70 6.81
C ARG A 115 9.80 -17.40 6.01
N GLU A 116 10.38 -17.43 4.83
CA GLU A 116 10.23 -16.36 3.85
C GLU A 116 9.00 -16.61 2.98
N ARG A 117 8.28 -15.54 2.66
CA ARG A 117 7.21 -15.55 1.66
C ARG A 117 7.25 -14.27 0.86
N SER A 118 6.96 -14.37 -0.43
CA SER A 118 6.97 -13.23 -1.33
C SER A 118 5.61 -13.00 -1.97
N TYR A 119 5.24 -11.73 -2.08
CA TYR A 119 3.98 -11.25 -2.66
C TYR A 119 4.33 -10.33 -3.81
N ALA A 120 4.15 -10.82 -5.04
CA ALA A 120 4.28 -10.05 -6.25
C ALA A 120 2.95 -9.36 -6.58
N ALA A 121 2.98 -8.07 -6.91
CA ALA A 121 1.77 -7.31 -7.19
C ALA A 121 1.99 -6.23 -8.25
N ASN A 122 0.91 -5.86 -8.94
CA ASN A 122 0.79 -4.54 -9.56
C ASN A 122 0.20 -3.59 -8.52
N VAL A 123 0.87 -2.47 -8.25
CA VAL A 123 0.35 -1.43 -7.36
C VAL A 123 -0.02 -0.21 -8.20
N ILE A 124 -1.21 0.31 -7.97
CA ILE A 124 -1.72 1.52 -8.62
C ILE A 124 -1.96 2.55 -7.52
N PHE A 125 -1.33 3.70 -7.66
CA PHE A 125 -1.50 4.85 -6.78
C PHE A 125 -2.26 5.95 -7.52
N THR A 126 -3.32 6.46 -6.90
CA THR A 126 -3.86 7.78 -7.23
C THR A 126 -3.23 8.76 -6.25
N LEU A 127 -2.43 9.68 -6.78
CA LEU A 127 -1.76 10.71 -5.99
C LEU A 127 -2.39 12.06 -6.29
N VAL A 128 -2.57 12.87 -5.25
CA VAL A 128 -3.12 14.22 -5.37
C VAL A 128 -2.20 15.21 -4.69
N LYS A 129 -2.20 16.44 -5.18
CA LYS A 129 -1.51 17.55 -4.56
C LYS A 129 -2.43 18.17 -3.49
N GLU A 130 -1.98 18.15 -2.24
CA GLU A 130 -2.60 18.89 -1.14
C GLU A 130 -1.58 19.87 -0.58
N GLU A 131 -1.94 21.15 -0.57
CA GLU A 131 -1.05 22.26 -0.21
C GLU A 131 0.24 22.21 -1.06
N ASP A 132 1.39 22.07 -0.41
CA ASP A 132 2.71 21.99 -1.03
C ASP A 132 3.29 20.55 -1.06
N SER A 133 2.45 19.52 -0.86
CA SER A 133 2.90 18.12 -0.84
C SER A 133 2.01 17.20 -1.68
N LEU A 134 2.59 16.10 -2.17
CA LEU A 134 1.81 15.00 -2.75
C LEU A 134 1.32 14.08 -1.64
N LYS A 135 0.08 13.60 -1.78
CA LYS A 135 -0.58 12.66 -0.89
C LYS A 135 -1.16 11.49 -1.67
N ILE A 136 -1.31 10.37 -0.98
CA ILE A 136 -1.96 9.16 -1.50
C ILE A 136 -3.46 9.29 -1.26
N ASP A 137 -4.23 9.42 -2.33
CA ASP A 137 -5.69 9.37 -2.28
C ASP A 137 -6.21 7.95 -2.49
N GLN A 138 -5.45 7.11 -3.21
CA GLN A 138 -5.80 5.70 -3.35
C GLN A 138 -4.55 4.86 -3.56
N LYS A 139 -4.46 3.72 -2.87
CA LYS A 139 -3.47 2.67 -3.12
C LYS A 139 -4.22 1.36 -3.39
N VAL A 140 -4.08 0.82 -4.59
CA VAL A 140 -4.68 -0.47 -5.00
C VAL A 140 -3.58 -1.48 -5.26
N ILE A 141 -3.62 -2.61 -4.57
CA ILE A 141 -2.57 -3.64 -4.64
C ILE A 141 -3.17 -4.91 -5.24
N LYS A 142 -2.96 -5.09 -6.54
CA LYS A 142 -3.41 -6.26 -7.29
C LYS A 142 -2.36 -7.36 -7.20
N ILE A 143 -2.52 -8.25 -6.21
CA ILE A 143 -1.61 -9.38 -5.96
C ILE A 143 -1.74 -10.40 -7.09
N LEU A 144 -0.62 -10.90 -7.60
CA LEU A 144 -0.59 -11.88 -8.70
C LEU A 144 -1.38 -13.16 -8.40
N GLY A 145 -1.36 -13.62 -7.15
CA GLY A 145 -2.08 -14.80 -6.67
C GLY A 145 -3.30 -14.47 -5.82
N SER A 146 -4.02 -13.38 -6.10
CA SER A 146 -5.15 -12.93 -5.27
C SER A 146 -6.34 -13.91 -5.20
N THR A 147 -6.49 -14.79 -6.20
CA THR A 147 -7.52 -15.84 -6.21
C THR A 147 -7.12 -17.12 -5.49
N GLU A 148 -5.85 -17.22 -5.09
CA GLU A 148 -5.31 -18.38 -4.38
C GLU A 148 -5.43 -18.18 -2.86
N SER A 149 -5.17 -19.25 -2.10
CA SER A 149 -5.17 -19.16 -0.64
C SER A 149 -4.07 -18.21 -0.15
N LEU A 150 -4.45 -17.00 0.25
CA LEU A 150 -3.58 -16.07 0.94
C LEU A 150 -3.46 -16.46 2.41
N THR A 151 -2.24 -16.76 2.86
CA THR A 151 -1.93 -16.84 4.29
C THR A 151 -2.18 -15.48 4.94
N ALA A 152 -2.60 -15.49 6.22
CA ALA A 152 -2.95 -14.28 6.95
C ALA A 152 -1.89 -13.17 6.79
N VAL A 153 -2.26 -12.10 6.07
CA VAL A 153 -1.42 -10.94 5.84
C VAL A 153 -1.49 -10.06 7.09
N SER A 154 -0.45 -10.11 7.92
CA SER A 154 -0.39 -9.38 9.20
C SER A 154 0.40 -8.08 9.13
N TYR A 155 0.63 -7.54 7.93
CA TYR A 155 1.40 -6.33 7.64
C TYR A 155 0.70 -5.54 6.53
N ILE A 156 1.16 -4.32 6.28
CA ILE A 156 0.69 -3.50 5.16
C ILE A 156 1.46 -3.92 3.92
N LEU A 157 0.71 -4.32 2.88
CA LEU A 157 1.24 -4.56 1.54
C LEU A 157 1.58 -3.25 0.85
#